data_AF-A0A241V1T5-F1
#
_entry.id   AF-A0A241V1T5-F1
#
_cell.length_a   1.000
_cell.length_b   1.000
_cell.length_c   1.000
_cell.angle_alpha   90.00
_cell.angle_beta   90.00
_cell.angle_gamma   90.00
#
_symmetry.space_group_name_H-M   'P 1'
#
loop_
_entity.id
_entity.type
_entity.pdbx_description
1 polymer ?
#
loop_
_entity_poly.entity_id
_entity_poly.type
_entity_poly.pdbx_seq_one_letter_code
_entity_poly.pdbx_strand_id
1 'polypeptide(L)'
;MKPVIKNNLVQLAKVERHIARFQKLSKIHERTLTERNDQLDYTWKNGYEAGARAASEAVNRQAIDNKITLTADASALVKSLNQSQQELAELIGVDTASESEKIQQLRLQLSTRESELDQKTLELSEAKKKLLDQAKRHQQRVDELKVEIAQKPEPIFAELGSFTNTGFVVGNWRNSWKWISNWCFGLIVFFATTPIPPELLMVLPEDIRTYLIAWTALCGLVGRYINQTKPVSLPPIGIGDADV
;
A
#
# COMPACT_ATOMS: atom_id res chain seq x y z
N MET A 1 113.44 -42.64 82.44
CA MET A 1 112.65 -41.60 81.73
C MET A 1 112.30 -42.08 80.32
N LYS A 2 111.13 -42.69 80.08
CA LYS A 2 110.68 -43.11 78.73
C LYS A 2 109.15 -43.21 78.47
N PRO A 3 108.21 -42.91 79.40
CA PRO A 3 106.78 -43.04 79.09
C PRO A 3 106.14 -41.79 78.42
N VAL A 4 106.62 -40.58 78.69
CA VAL A 4 105.96 -39.32 78.25
C VAL A 4 106.03 -39.10 76.73
N ILE A 5 107.17 -39.42 76.10
CA ILE A 5 107.39 -39.21 74.66
C ILE A 5 106.47 -40.11 73.81
N LYS A 6 106.23 -41.35 74.26
CA LYS A 6 105.33 -42.28 73.55
C LYS A 6 103.88 -41.78 73.54
N ASN A 7 103.45 -41.12 74.62
CA ASN A 7 102.08 -40.61 74.72
C ASN A 7 101.84 -39.43 73.75
N ASN A 8 102.82 -38.53 73.60
CA ASN A 8 102.73 -37.37 72.71
C ASN A 8 102.68 -37.74 71.21
N LEU A 9 103.44 -38.75 70.78
CA LEU A 9 103.41 -39.24 69.39
C LEU A 9 102.06 -39.88 69.03
N VAL A 10 101.45 -40.60 69.98
CA VAL A 10 100.11 -41.18 69.81
C VAL A 10 99.05 -40.07 69.71
N GLN A 11 99.21 -38.98 70.46
CA GLN A 11 98.33 -37.81 70.34
C GLN A 11 98.50 -37.11 68.99
N LEU A 12 99.73 -36.93 68.51
CA LEU A 12 100.00 -36.31 67.21
C LEU A 12 99.35 -37.11 66.07
N ALA A 13 99.51 -38.43 66.06
CA ALA A 13 98.88 -39.30 65.06
C ALA A 13 97.34 -39.31 65.14
N LYS A 14 96.75 -38.98 66.30
CA LYS A 14 95.30 -38.83 66.47
C LYS A 14 94.81 -37.49 65.91
N VAL A 15 95.60 -36.43 66.07
CA VAL A 15 95.36 -35.09 65.52
C VAL A 15 95.47 -35.11 63.99
N GLU A 16 96.52 -35.71 63.43
CA GLU A 16 96.69 -35.86 61.97
C GLU A 16 95.50 -36.63 61.35
N ARG A 17 95.04 -37.70 62.01
CA ARG A 17 93.82 -38.43 61.60
C ARG A 17 92.53 -37.60 61.72
N HIS A 18 92.47 -36.62 62.61
CA HIS A 18 91.35 -35.68 62.66
C HIS A 18 91.42 -34.68 61.52
N ILE A 19 92.59 -34.09 61.26
CA ILE A 19 92.81 -33.13 60.17
C ILE A 19 92.47 -33.76 58.82
N ALA A 20 92.94 -34.98 58.55
CA ALA A 20 92.63 -35.68 57.30
C ALA A 20 91.12 -35.98 57.15
N ARG A 21 90.43 -36.30 58.26
CA ARG A 21 88.98 -36.49 58.25
C ARG A 21 88.22 -35.20 57.96
N PHE A 22 88.63 -34.08 58.56
CA PHE A 22 88.03 -32.77 58.29
C PHE A 22 88.23 -32.32 56.85
N GLN A 23 89.43 -32.51 56.28
CA GLN A 23 89.68 -32.17 54.86
C GLN A 23 88.81 -33.00 53.92
N LYS A 24 88.61 -34.29 54.21
CA LYS A 24 87.72 -35.16 53.42
C LYS A 24 86.27 -34.71 53.50
N LEU A 25 85.78 -34.37 54.71
CA LEU A 25 84.44 -33.83 54.93
C LEU A 25 84.23 -32.50 54.20
N SER A 26 85.20 -31.59 54.27
CA SER A 26 85.16 -30.30 53.59
C SER A 26 85.02 -30.47 52.06
N LYS A 27 85.86 -31.31 51.44
CA LYS A 27 85.78 -31.59 50.00
C LYS A 27 84.45 -32.22 49.57
N ILE A 28 83.87 -33.08 50.41
CA ILE A 28 82.53 -33.65 50.14
C ILE A 28 81.49 -32.55 50.19
N HIS A 29 81.54 -31.68 51.22
CA HIS A 29 80.58 -30.60 51.38
C HIS A 29 80.63 -29.59 50.23
N GLU A 30 81.83 -29.19 49.80
CA GLU A 30 82.01 -28.32 48.62
C GLU A 30 81.43 -28.96 47.36
N ARG A 31 81.72 -30.24 47.09
CA ARG A 31 81.13 -30.93 45.93
C ARG A 31 79.60 -30.97 45.99
N THR A 32 79.04 -31.31 47.14
CA THR A 32 77.57 -31.38 47.30
C THR A 32 76.93 -30.01 47.12
N LEU A 33 77.57 -28.93 47.56
CA LEU A 33 77.10 -27.56 47.34
C LEU A 33 77.12 -27.22 45.84
N THR A 34 78.22 -27.49 45.15
CA THR A 34 78.32 -27.20 43.71
C THR A 34 77.31 -28.00 42.90
N GLU A 35 77.20 -29.32 43.13
CA GLU A 35 76.23 -30.17 42.44
C GLU A 35 74.78 -29.72 42.68
N ARG A 36 74.44 -29.36 43.92
CA ARG A 36 73.09 -28.85 44.24
C ARG A 36 72.83 -27.49 43.60
N ASN A 37 73.83 -26.62 43.55
CA ASN A 37 73.71 -25.31 42.94
C ASN A 37 73.52 -25.41 41.43
N ASP A 38 74.32 -26.24 40.76
CA ASP A 38 74.19 -26.51 39.32
C ASP A 38 72.81 -27.12 39.04
N GLN A 39 72.37 -28.09 39.84
CA GLN A 39 71.04 -28.69 39.69
C GLN A 39 69.91 -27.65 39.84
N LEU A 40 70.01 -26.74 40.81
CA LEU A 40 69.05 -25.67 41.00
C LEU A 40 69.03 -24.70 39.80
N ASP A 41 70.20 -24.33 39.27
CA ASP A 41 70.31 -23.45 38.11
C ASP A 41 69.67 -24.09 36.87
N TYR A 42 69.97 -25.35 36.59
CA TYR A 42 69.31 -26.12 35.53
C TYR A 42 67.80 -26.23 35.71
N THR A 43 67.33 -26.47 36.94
CA THR A 43 65.90 -26.64 37.23
C THR A 43 65.16 -25.32 37.08
N TRP A 44 65.72 -24.22 37.58
CA TRP A 44 65.13 -22.90 37.48
C TRP A 44 65.07 -22.43 36.03
N LYS A 45 66.18 -22.58 35.28
CA LYS A 45 66.22 -22.24 33.86
C LYS A 45 65.20 -23.03 33.04
N ASN A 46 65.14 -24.35 33.25
CA ASN A 46 64.19 -25.19 32.52
C ASN A 46 62.74 -24.87 32.88
N GLY A 47 62.45 -24.62 34.16
CA GLY A 47 61.12 -24.20 34.61
C GLY A 47 60.69 -22.86 34.03
N TYR A 48 61.60 -21.89 33.97
CA TYR A 48 61.35 -20.58 33.36
C TYR A 48 61.10 -20.70 31.86
N GLU A 49 61.95 -21.42 31.13
CA GLU A 49 61.79 -21.62 29.68
C GLU A 49 60.51 -22.40 29.35
N ALA A 50 60.16 -23.41 30.15
CA ALA A 50 58.90 -24.15 30.00
C ALA A 50 57.68 -23.23 30.24
N GLY A 51 57.72 -22.40 31.29
CA GLY A 51 56.66 -21.44 31.59
C GLY A 51 56.50 -20.39 30.50
N ALA A 52 57.62 -19.82 30.01
CA ALA A 52 57.61 -18.85 28.92
C ALA A 52 57.08 -19.47 27.61
N ARG A 53 57.47 -20.70 27.30
CA ARG A 53 56.99 -21.43 26.11
C ARG A 53 55.49 -21.71 26.22
N ALA A 54 55.01 -22.22 27.37
CA ALA A 54 53.59 -22.47 27.61
C ALA A 54 52.75 -21.19 27.52
N ALA A 55 53.23 -20.07 28.07
CA ALA A 55 52.56 -18.77 27.96
C ALA A 55 52.46 -18.31 26.50
N SER A 56 53.54 -18.43 25.73
CA SER A 56 53.55 -18.08 24.31
C SER A 56 52.59 -18.94 23.48
N GLU A 57 52.51 -20.24 23.78
CA GLU A 57 51.59 -21.17 23.13
C GLU A 57 50.13 -20.83 23.46
N ALA A 58 49.83 -20.47 24.71
CA ALA A 58 48.50 -20.06 25.13
C ALA A 58 48.04 -18.79 24.40
N VAL A 59 48.91 -17.79 24.29
CA VAL A 59 48.61 -16.56 23.53
C VAL A 59 48.38 -16.87 22.05
N ASN A 60 49.19 -17.74 21.44
CA ASN A 60 49.02 -18.11 20.05
C ASN A 60 47.71 -18.89 19.80
N ARG A 61 47.34 -19.81 20.70
CA ARG A 61 46.05 -20.51 20.64
C ARG A 61 44.88 -19.53 20.74
N GLN A 62 44.93 -18.59 21.69
CA GLN A 62 43.90 -17.57 21.84
C GLN A 62 43.78 -16.68 20.60
N ALA A 63 44.90 -16.32 19.97
CA ALA A 63 44.90 -15.56 18.73
C ALA A 63 44.25 -16.32 17.57
N ILE A 64 44.51 -17.64 17.47
CA ILE A 64 43.89 -18.52 16.48
C ILE A 64 42.39 -18.64 16.73
N ASP A 65 41.97 -18.88 17.98
CA ASP A 65 40.55 -19.02 18.34
C ASP A 65 39.79 -17.73 18.03
N ASN A 66 40.30 -16.58 18.46
CA ASN A 66 39.72 -15.28 18.14
C ASN A 66 39.58 -15.05 16.63
N LYS A 67 40.59 -15.43 15.84
CA LYS A 67 40.55 -15.32 14.39
C LYS A 67 39.44 -16.20 13.81
N ILE A 68 39.31 -17.45 14.27
CA ILE A 68 38.27 -18.38 13.83
C ILE A 68 36.88 -17.83 14.14
N THR A 69 36.65 -17.33 15.37
CA THR A 69 35.39 -16.73 15.78
C THR A 69 35.02 -15.53 14.90
N LEU A 70 35.95 -14.60 14.69
CA LEU A 70 35.73 -13.44 13.84
C LEU A 70 35.39 -13.83 12.39
N THR A 71 36.05 -14.85 11.83
CA THR A 71 35.70 -15.35 10.50
C THR A 71 34.34 -16.02 10.43
N ALA A 72 33.93 -16.75 11.47
CA ALA A 72 32.62 -17.37 11.54
C ALA A 72 31.51 -16.32 11.63
N ASP A 73 31.69 -15.30 12.48
CA ASP A 73 30.74 -14.19 12.63
C ASP A 73 30.63 -13.39 11.33
N ALA A 74 31.75 -13.11 10.65
CA ALA A 74 31.75 -12.45 9.35
C ALA A 74 31.00 -13.28 8.29
N SER A 75 31.20 -14.61 8.26
CA SER A 75 30.48 -15.50 7.35
C SER A 75 28.97 -15.52 7.62
N ALA A 76 28.56 -15.53 8.89
CA ALA A 76 27.16 -15.46 9.29
C ALA A 76 26.53 -14.12 8.86
N LEU A 77 27.23 -13.00 9.05
CA LEU A 77 26.79 -11.69 8.59
C LEU A 77 26.63 -11.65 7.07
N VAL A 78 27.62 -12.11 6.30
CA VAL A 78 27.54 -12.17 4.84
C VAL A 78 26.36 -13.02 4.37
N LYS A 79 26.09 -14.15 5.04
CA LYS A 79 24.94 -15.00 4.72
C LYS A 79 23.62 -14.28 4.96
N SER A 80 23.48 -13.59 6.08
CA SER A 80 22.28 -12.79 6.38
C SER A 80 22.08 -11.64 5.37
N LEU A 81 23.16 -10.98 4.96
CA LEU A 81 23.11 -9.91 3.98
C LEU A 81 22.65 -10.42 2.62
N ASN A 82 23.21 -11.54 2.15
CA ASN A 82 22.79 -12.17 0.89
C ASN A 82 21.32 -12.60 0.92
N GLN A 83 20.86 -13.16 2.05
CA GLN A 83 19.45 -13.53 2.20
C GLN A 83 18.54 -12.30 2.12
N SER A 84 18.89 -11.20 2.80
CA SER A 84 18.12 -9.96 2.74
C SER A 84 18.08 -9.36 1.32
N GLN A 85 19.18 -9.45 0.55
CA GLN A 85 19.19 -9.02 -0.85
C GLN A 85 18.30 -9.89 -1.73
N GLN A 86 18.26 -11.19 -1.49
CA GLN A 86 17.40 -12.10 -2.24
C GLN A 86 15.92 -11.84 -1.96
N GLU A 87 15.55 -11.62 -0.69
CA GLU A 87 14.17 -11.27 -0.30
C GLU A 87 13.74 -9.94 -0.94
N LEU A 88 14.62 -8.93 -0.98
CA LEU A 88 14.34 -7.67 -1.68
C LEU A 88 14.19 -7.85 -3.20
N ALA A 89 15.02 -8.69 -3.82
CA ALA A 89 14.93 -8.96 -5.26
C ALA A 89 13.63 -9.69 -5.63
N GLU A 90 13.18 -10.62 -4.79
CA GLU A 90 11.91 -11.33 -4.97
C GLU A 90 10.71 -10.38 -4.82
N LEU A 91 10.72 -9.53 -3.79
CA LEU A 91 9.66 -8.54 -3.56
C LEU A 91 9.53 -7.56 -4.74
N ILE A 92 10.66 -7.01 -5.22
CA ILE A 92 10.69 -6.10 -6.37
C ILE A 92 10.25 -6.82 -7.64
N GLY A 93 10.68 -8.07 -7.84
CA GLY A 93 10.30 -8.87 -9.01
C GLY A 93 8.79 -9.15 -9.08
N VAL A 94 8.16 -9.46 -7.95
CA VAL A 94 6.72 -9.73 -7.87
C VAL A 94 5.88 -8.47 -8.14
N ASP A 95 6.23 -7.34 -7.52
CA ASP A 95 5.50 -6.08 -7.73
C ASP A 95 5.62 -5.60 -9.18
N THR A 96 6.82 -5.63 -9.75
CA THR A 96 7.04 -5.19 -11.13
C THR A 96 6.35 -6.08 -12.17
N ALA A 97 6.29 -7.40 -11.94
CA ALA A 97 5.55 -8.32 -12.79
C ALA A 97 4.02 -8.05 -12.70
N SER A 98 3.49 -7.88 -11.49
CA SER A 98 2.06 -7.58 -11.29
C SER A 98 1.66 -6.23 -11.90
N GLU A 99 2.49 -5.20 -11.73
CA GLU A 99 2.27 -3.89 -12.35
C GLU A 99 2.33 -3.95 -13.87
N SER A 100 3.28 -4.73 -14.44
CA SER A 100 3.39 -4.93 -15.88
C SER A 100 2.13 -5.58 -16.47
N GLU A 101 1.58 -6.61 -15.82
CA GLU A 101 0.33 -7.26 -16.24
C GLU A 101 -0.85 -6.27 -16.23
N LYS A 102 -0.98 -5.46 -15.16
CA LYS A 102 -1.99 -4.40 -15.08
C LYS A 102 -1.84 -3.38 -16.21
N ILE A 103 -0.61 -2.94 -16.50
CA ILE A 103 -0.33 -2.01 -17.60
C ILE A 103 -0.73 -2.63 -18.95
N GLN A 104 -0.41 -3.91 -19.19
CA GLN A 104 -0.81 -4.61 -20.41
C GLN A 104 -2.33 -4.71 -20.53
N GLN A 105 -3.03 -5.03 -19.45
CA GLN A 105 -4.49 -5.10 -19.42
C GLN A 105 -5.12 -3.73 -19.73
N LEU A 106 -4.58 -2.65 -19.15
CA LEU A 106 -5.04 -1.28 -19.42
C LEU A 106 -4.82 -0.88 -20.89
N ARG A 107 -3.70 -1.28 -21.50
CA ARG A 107 -3.44 -1.04 -22.93
C ARG A 107 -4.44 -1.77 -23.81
N LEU A 108 -4.77 -3.02 -23.49
CA LEU A 108 -5.79 -3.77 -24.22
C LEU A 108 -7.16 -3.11 -24.11
N GLN A 109 -7.56 -2.71 -22.89
CA GLN A 109 -8.84 -2.00 -22.70
C GLN A 109 -8.90 -0.66 -23.44
N LEU A 110 -7.80 0.10 -23.48
CA LEU A 110 -7.71 1.32 -24.27
C LEU A 110 -7.90 1.03 -25.75
N SER A 111 -7.19 0.04 -26.30
CA SER A 111 -7.33 -0.35 -27.71
C SER A 111 -8.75 -0.79 -28.06
N THR A 112 -9.42 -1.56 -27.19
CA THR A 112 -10.84 -1.93 -27.39
C THR A 112 -11.73 -0.69 -27.39
N ARG A 113 -11.57 0.22 -26.43
CA ARG A 113 -12.38 1.45 -26.35
C ARG A 113 -12.14 2.40 -27.52
N GLU A 114 -10.91 2.52 -28.00
CA GLU A 114 -10.57 3.31 -29.19
C GLU A 114 -11.28 2.75 -30.42
N SER A 115 -11.25 1.44 -30.63
CA SER A 115 -11.97 0.80 -31.75
C SER A 115 -13.50 0.99 -31.65
N GLU A 116 -14.09 0.92 -30.46
CA GLU A 116 -15.52 1.20 -30.26
C GLU A 116 -15.87 2.67 -30.57
N LEU A 117 -14.96 3.59 -30.26
CA LEU A 117 -15.13 5.02 -30.51
C LEU A 117 -15.09 5.31 -32.02
N ASP A 118 -14.17 4.67 -32.74
CA ASP A 118 -14.10 4.74 -34.21
C ASP A 118 -15.36 4.16 -34.86
N GLN A 119 -15.83 3.01 -34.39
CA GLN A 119 -17.07 2.40 -34.88
C GLN A 119 -18.27 3.32 -34.67
N LYS A 120 -18.44 3.86 -33.45
CA LYS A 120 -19.56 4.79 -33.17
C LYS A 120 -19.47 6.06 -34.00
N THR A 121 -18.26 6.55 -34.29
CA THR A 121 -18.05 7.72 -35.15
C THR A 121 -18.50 7.43 -36.58
N LEU A 122 -18.19 6.24 -37.09
CA LEU A 122 -18.67 5.78 -38.40
C LEU A 122 -20.20 5.69 -38.43
N GLU A 123 -20.82 5.01 -37.46
CA GLU A 123 -22.28 4.85 -37.37
C GLU A 123 -23.00 6.20 -37.29
N LEU A 124 -22.46 7.14 -36.52
CA LEU A 124 -23.01 8.49 -36.39
C LEU A 124 -22.92 9.24 -37.73
N SER A 125 -21.81 9.08 -38.47
CA SER A 125 -21.66 9.67 -39.81
C SER A 125 -22.66 9.10 -40.82
N GLU A 126 -22.90 7.79 -40.78
CA GLU A 126 -23.88 7.13 -41.63
C GLU A 126 -25.32 7.53 -41.28
N ALA A 127 -25.65 7.58 -39.98
CA ALA A 127 -26.95 8.03 -39.50
C ALA A 127 -27.23 9.49 -39.91
N LYS A 128 -26.22 10.38 -39.80
CA LYS A 128 -26.31 11.75 -40.29
C LYS A 128 -26.58 11.80 -41.79
N LYS A 129 -25.90 10.98 -42.59
CA LYS A 129 -26.13 10.90 -44.04
C LYS A 129 -27.55 10.44 -44.37
N LYS A 130 -28.04 9.40 -43.68
CA LYS A 130 -29.42 8.92 -43.84
C LYS A 130 -30.47 9.99 -43.50
N LEU A 131 -30.28 10.72 -42.40
CA LEU A 131 -31.17 11.83 -42.03
C LEU A 131 -31.15 12.96 -43.07
N LEU A 132 -29.98 13.29 -43.59
CA LEU A 132 -29.84 14.32 -44.64
C LEU A 132 -30.54 13.88 -45.93
N ASP A 133 -30.37 12.62 -46.34
CA ASP A 133 -31.04 12.06 -47.50
C ASP A 133 -32.57 12.00 -47.31
N GLN A 134 -33.05 11.63 -46.12
CA GLN A 134 -34.48 11.70 -45.78
C GLN A 134 -35.00 13.13 -45.84
N ALA A 135 -34.31 14.10 -45.24
CA ALA A 135 -34.69 15.49 -45.27
C ALA A 135 -34.78 16.04 -46.70
N LYS A 136 -33.82 15.69 -47.56
CA LYS A 136 -33.87 16.05 -48.99
C LYS A 136 -35.09 15.45 -49.70
N ARG A 137 -35.42 14.18 -49.46
CA ARG A 137 -36.63 13.55 -50.02
C ARG A 137 -37.91 14.20 -49.54
N HIS A 138 -37.99 14.56 -48.26
CA HIS A 138 -39.14 15.29 -47.72
C HIS A 138 -39.26 16.69 -48.33
N GLN A 139 -38.14 17.39 -48.49
CA GLN A 139 -38.13 18.69 -49.15
C GLN A 139 -38.62 18.60 -50.59
N GLN A 140 -38.14 17.61 -51.36
CA GLN A 140 -38.61 17.34 -52.72
C GLN A 140 -40.11 17.07 -52.78
N ARG A 141 -40.65 16.25 -51.86
CA ARG A 141 -42.10 16.00 -51.80
C ARG A 141 -42.90 17.23 -51.42
N VAL A 142 -42.40 18.08 -50.52
CA VAL A 142 -43.05 19.35 -50.19
C VAL A 142 -43.06 20.28 -51.39
N ASP A 143 -41.98 20.35 -52.15
CA ASP A 143 -41.90 21.22 -53.33
C ASP A 143 -42.80 20.69 -54.47
N GLU A 144 -42.89 19.37 -54.67
CA GLU A 144 -43.84 18.73 -55.59
C GLU A 144 -45.29 18.98 -55.19
N LEU A 145 -45.64 18.76 -53.92
CA LEU A 145 -46.98 19.04 -53.39
C LEU A 145 -47.34 20.53 -53.48
N LYS A 146 -46.37 21.45 -53.30
CA LYS A 146 -46.59 22.88 -53.52
C LYS A 146 -46.92 23.18 -54.97
N VAL A 147 -46.25 22.54 -55.92
CA VAL A 147 -46.54 22.68 -57.36
C VAL A 147 -47.92 22.10 -57.68
N GLU A 148 -48.28 20.95 -57.09
CA GLU A 148 -49.60 20.32 -57.28
C GLU A 148 -50.74 21.15 -56.66
N ILE A 149 -50.54 21.73 -55.47
CA ILE A 149 -51.47 22.68 -54.83
C ILE A 149 -51.59 23.97 -55.67
N ALA A 150 -50.49 24.47 -56.23
CA ALA A 150 -50.52 25.63 -57.12
C ALA A 150 -51.27 25.35 -58.44
N GLN A 151 -51.35 24.08 -58.87
CA GLN A 151 -52.07 23.65 -60.07
C GLN A 151 -53.55 23.31 -59.80
N LYS A 152 -53.95 23.11 -58.53
CA LYS A 152 -55.32 22.75 -58.14
C LYS A 152 -55.82 23.62 -56.97
N PRO A 153 -56.37 24.81 -57.22
CA PRO A 153 -56.77 25.72 -56.16
C PRO A 153 -58.22 25.47 -55.72
N GLU A 154 -58.50 24.52 -54.82
CA GLU A 154 -59.79 24.41 -54.09
C GLU A 154 -59.63 23.64 -52.75
N PRO A 155 -60.44 23.91 -51.70
CA PRO A 155 -59.99 24.52 -50.44
C PRO A 155 -59.89 23.52 -49.27
N ILE A 156 -58.70 23.36 -48.67
CA ILE A 156 -58.48 22.54 -47.46
C ILE A 156 -57.82 23.39 -46.35
N PHE A 157 -58.39 24.55 -46.04
CA PHE A 157 -57.93 25.38 -44.91
C PHE A 157 -58.89 25.35 -43.70
N ALA A 158 -59.98 24.58 -43.76
CA ALA A 158 -61.00 24.60 -42.72
C ALA A 158 -60.88 23.50 -41.64
N GLU A 159 -59.95 22.54 -41.75
CA GLU A 159 -60.04 21.32 -40.92
C GLU A 159 -58.74 20.84 -40.24
N LEU A 160 -57.77 21.73 -39.95
CA LEU A 160 -56.58 21.35 -39.17
C LEU A 160 -56.28 22.32 -38.02
N GLY A 161 -57.33 22.85 -37.41
CA GLY A 161 -57.28 23.71 -36.23
C GLY A 161 -57.45 22.94 -34.91
N SER A 162 -56.74 21.84 -34.68
CA SER A 162 -56.58 21.34 -33.31
C SER A 162 -55.39 20.37 -33.18
N PHE A 163 -54.60 20.59 -32.12
CA PHE A 163 -53.53 19.75 -31.59
C PHE A 163 -52.12 19.85 -32.21
N THR A 164 -51.40 20.90 -31.81
CA THR A 164 -49.93 20.84 -31.65
C THR A 164 -49.52 21.55 -30.34
N ASN A 165 -49.34 20.79 -29.26
CA ASN A 165 -48.51 21.26 -28.13
C ASN A 165 -47.06 20.95 -28.46
N THR A 166 -46.41 21.86 -29.18
CA THR A 166 -44.99 21.76 -29.55
C THR A 166 -44.24 22.93 -28.92
N GLY A 167 -43.53 22.68 -27.83
CA GLY A 167 -42.67 23.68 -27.22
C GLY A 167 -42.04 23.23 -25.92
N PHE A 168 -40.71 23.25 -25.87
CA PHE A 168 -39.84 23.10 -24.68
C PHE A 168 -40.01 24.26 -23.67
N VAL A 169 -41.07 25.05 -23.79
CA VAL A 169 -41.34 26.27 -23.00
C VAL A 169 -42.81 26.22 -22.58
N VAL A 170 -43.05 26.24 -21.27
CA VAL A 170 -44.41 26.17 -20.71
C VAL A 170 -45.17 27.44 -21.06
N GLY A 171 -45.95 27.40 -22.14
CA GLY A 171 -46.76 28.53 -22.60
C GLY A 171 -47.92 28.93 -21.69
N ASN A 172 -48.13 28.22 -20.57
CA ASN A 172 -49.23 28.50 -19.65
C ASN A 172 -48.78 28.34 -18.18
N TRP A 173 -48.45 29.45 -17.52
CA TRP A 173 -47.91 29.50 -16.15
C TRP A 173 -48.80 28.81 -15.10
N ARG A 174 -50.12 28.78 -15.32
CA ARG A 174 -51.08 28.04 -14.49
C ARG A 174 -50.89 26.52 -14.52
N ASN A 175 -50.31 25.99 -15.60
CA ASN A 175 -49.98 24.57 -15.74
C ASN A 175 -48.52 24.25 -15.33
N SER A 176 -47.68 25.26 -15.04
CA SER A 176 -46.30 25.05 -14.58
C SER A 176 -46.24 24.19 -13.31
N TRP A 177 -47.28 24.24 -12.47
CA TRP A 177 -47.36 23.42 -11.26
C TRP A 177 -47.44 21.90 -11.55
N LYS A 178 -48.14 21.51 -12.63
CA LYS A 178 -48.24 20.10 -13.04
C LYS A 178 -46.91 19.60 -13.62
N TRP A 179 -46.18 20.48 -14.30
CA TRP A 179 -44.85 20.18 -14.83
C TRP A 179 -43.81 20.04 -13.72
N ILE A 180 -43.80 20.94 -12.73
CA ILE A 180 -42.96 20.83 -11.52
C ILE A 180 -43.24 19.52 -10.78
N SER A 181 -44.51 19.11 -10.67
CA SER A 181 -44.88 17.86 -10.00
C SER A 181 -44.33 16.64 -10.74
N ASN A 182 -44.35 16.63 -12.07
CA ASN A 182 -43.80 15.54 -12.88
C ASN A 182 -42.27 15.45 -12.73
N TRP A 183 -41.58 16.59 -12.66
CA TRP A 183 -40.15 16.65 -12.37
C TRP A 183 -39.80 16.22 -10.94
N CYS A 184 -40.63 16.55 -9.94
CA CYS A 184 -40.45 16.09 -8.57
C CYS A 184 -40.57 14.57 -8.46
N PHE A 185 -41.58 13.96 -9.07
CA PHE A 185 -41.70 12.49 -9.09
C PHE A 185 -40.55 11.85 -9.86
N GLY A 186 -40.10 12.44 -10.98
CA GLY A 186 -38.92 11.99 -11.70
C GLY A 186 -37.64 12.01 -10.86
N LEU A 187 -37.41 13.07 -10.09
CA LEU A 187 -36.26 13.18 -9.19
C LEU A 187 -36.35 12.21 -8.00
N ILE A 188 -37.54 11.96 -7.46
CA ILE A 188 -37.76 10.96 -6.40
C ILE A 188 -37.47 9.56 -6.93
N VAL A 189 -38.01 9.21 -8.11
CA VAL A 189 -37.75 7.91 -8.75
C VAL A 189 -36.26 7.79 -9.08
N PHE A 190 -35.61 8.83 -9.57
CA PHE A 190 -34.18 8.84 -9.85
C PHE A 190 -33.32 8.56 -8.60
N PHE A 191 -33.64 9.19 -7.47
CA PHE A 191 -32.99 8.91 -6.18
C PHE A 191 -33.35 7.53 -5.60
N ALA A 192 -34.52 6.97 -5.94
CA ALA A 192 -34.95 5.66 -5.48
C ALA A 192 -34.40 4.50 -6.34
N THR A 193 -34.16 4.71 -7.64
CA THR A 193 -33.74 3.66 -8.59
C THR A 193 -32.23 3.64 -8.84
N THR A 194 -31.48 4.63 -8.38
CA THR A 194 -30.00 4.59 -8.42
C THR A 194 -29.48 3.99 -7.11
N PRO A 195 -28.88 2.78 -7.13
CA PRO A 195 -28.26 2.22 -5.94
C PRO A 195 -27.05 3.08 -5.54
N ILE A 196 -27.16 3.74 -4.40
CA ILE A 196 -26.14 4.66 -3.86
C ILE A 196 -24.88 3.86 -3.50
N PRO A 197 -23.70 4.19 -4.07
CA PRO A 197 -22.44 3.56 -3.68
C PRO A 197 -22.12 3.91 -2.20
N PRO A 198 -21.63 2.96 -1.39
CA PRO A 198 -21.35 3.14 0.05
C PRO A 198 -20.44 4.34 0.39
N GLU A 199 -19.66 4.81 -0.57
CA GLU A 199 -18.71 5.93 -0.46
C GLU A 199 -19.40 7.29 -0.22
N LEU A 200 -20.66 7.48 -0.64
CA LEU A 200 -21.40 8.73 -0.41
C LEU A 200 -22.13 8.78 0.95
N LEU A 201 -22.26 7.65 1.64
CA LEU A 201 -22.88 7.60 2.97
C LEU A 201 -21.94 8.06 4.10
N MET A 202 -20.63 8.10 3.86
CA MET A 202 -19.64 8.62 4.82
C MET A 202 -19.43 10.14 4.72
N VAL A 203 -19.77 10.76 3.58
CA VAL A 203 -19.58 12.21 3.34
C VAL A 203 -20.89 12.99 3.35
N LEU A 204 -22.05 12.36 3.18
CA LEU A 204 -23.33 13.06 3.13
C LEU A 204 -23.99 13.12 4.52
N PRO A 205 -24.00 14.29 5.21
CA PRO A 205 -24.49 14.40 6.59
C PRO A 205 -26.01 14.21 6.68
N GLU A 206 -26.50 13.78 7.85
CA GLU A 206 -27.93 13.63 8.19
C GLU A 206 -28.78 14.87 7.86
N ASP A 207 -28.15 16.03 7.80
CA ASP A 207 -28.75 17.30 7.40
C ASP A 207 -29.36 17.23 6.00
N ILE A 208 -28.69 16.63 5.02
CA ILE A 208 -29.15 16.61 3.62
C ILE A 208 -30.36 15.70 3.45
N ARG A 209 -30.42 14.59 4.21
CA ARG A 209 -31.60 13.73 4.28
C ARG A 209 -32.80 14.49 4.86
N THR A 210 -32.56 15.30 5.89
CA THR A 210 -33.58 16.16 6.49
C THR A 210 -34.03 17.25 5.50
N TYR A 211 -33.11 17.86 4.75
CA TYR A 211 -33.45 18.82 3.68
C TYR A 211 -34.30 18.20 2.58
N LEU A 212 -34.02 16.95 2.16
CA LEU A 212 -34.82 16.27 1.13
C LEU A 212 -36.23 15.95 1.59
N ILE A 213 -36.40 15.49 2.84
CA ILE A 213 -37.70 15.20 3.45
C ILE A 213 -38.48 16.51 3.69
N ALA A 214 -37.81 17.55 4.20
CA ALA A 214 -38.40 18.86 4.38
C ALA A 214 -38.81 19.49 3.03
N TRP A 215 -37.98 19.34 2.00
CA TRP A 215 -38.27 19.81 0.65
C TRP A 215 -39.46 19.07 0.02
N THR A 216 -39.55 17.75 0.19
CA THR A 216 -40.71 16.97 -0.29
C THR A 216 -41.99 17.33 0.47
N ALA A 217 -41.91 17.56 1.79
CA ALA A 217 -43.04 18.04 2.58
C ALA A 217 -43.48 19.46 2.13
N LEU A 218 -42.52 20.34 1.86
CA LEU A 218 -42.76 21.70 1.37
C LEU A 218 -43.35 21.68 -0.05
N CYS A 219 -42.85 20.84 -0.95
CA CYS A 219 -43.43 20.64 -2.28
C CYS A 219 -44.85 20.05 -2.23
N GLY A 220 -45.13 19.13 -1.31
CA GLY A 220 -46.48 18.60 -1.08
C GLY A 220 -47.45 19.67 -0.57
N LEU A 221 -46.98 20.55 0.32
CA LEU A 221 -47.78 21.64 0.89
C LEU A 221 -48.04 22.74 -0.14
N VAL A 222 -47.04 23.14 -0.92
CA VAL A 222 -47.19 24.09 -2.04
C VAL A 222 -48.11 23.50 -3.11
N GLY A 223 -48.08 22.18 -3.33
CA GLY A 223 -49.00 21.51 -4.25
C GLY A 223 -50.43 21.46 -3.79
N ARG A 224 -50.65 21.37 -2.48
CA ARG A 224 -51.98 21.48 -1.89
C ARG A 224 -52.46 22.93 -1.84
N TYR A 225 -51.57 23.91 -1.72
CA TYR A 225 -51.89 25.34 -1.70
C TYR A 225 -52.30 25.86 -3.08
N ILE A 226 -51.60 25.47 -4.15
CA ILE A 226 -51.92 25.90 -5.51
C ILE A 226 -53.23 25.28 -6.01
N ASN A 227 -53.53 24.04 -5.61
CA ASN A 227 -54.79 23.35 -5.96
C ASN A 227 -56.04 23.97 -5.26
N GLN A 228 -55.86 24.87 -4.29
CA GLN A 228 -56.95 25.56 -3.60
C GLN A 228 -57.34 26.92 -4.23
N THR A 229 -56.59 27.43 -5.21
CA THR A 229 -56.95 28.67 -5.93
C THR A 229 -58.03 28.47 -7.00
N LYS A 230 -58.98 27.56 -6.77
CA LYS A 230 -60.21 27.52 -7.55
C LYS A 230 -61.03 28.76 -7.16
N PRO A 231 -61.47 29.62 -8.10
CA PRO A 231 -62.38 30.70 -7.75
C PRO A 231 -63.63 30.09 -7.12
N VAL A 232 -64.05 30.69 -6.01
CA VAL A 232 -65.33 30.44 -5.33
C VAL A 232 -66.42 30.23 -6.37
N SER A 233 -67.09 29.08 -6.32
CA SER A 233 -68.31 28.84 -7.09
C SER A 233 -69.35 29.87 -6.65
N LEU A 234 -69.65 30.85 -7.49
CA LEU A 234 -70.79 31.74 -7.25
C LEU A 234 -72.08 30.89 -7.22
N PRO A 235 -73.04 31.23 -6.35
CA PRO A 235 -74.30 30.48 -6.25
C PRO A 235 -75.06 30.53 -7.59
N PRO A 236 -75.81 29.47 -7.93
CA PRO A 236 -76.53 29.39 -9.19
C PRO A 236 -77.63 30.46 -9.23
N ILE A 237 -77.59 31.33 -10.24
CA ILE A 237 -78.73 32.15 -10.64
C ILE A 237 -79.73 31.20 -11.28
N GLY A 238 -80.66 30.69 -10.47
CA GLY A 238 -81.84 29.98 -10.95
C GLY A 238 -82.85 30.99 -11.48
N ILE A 239 -82.91 31.13 -12.80
CA ILE A 239 -84.11 31.60 -13.50
C ILE A 239 -84.40 30.55 -14.57
N GLY A 240 -85.15 29.54 -14.15
CA GLY A 240 -85.84 28.59 -15.00
C GLY A 240 -87.21 28.40 -14.37
N ASP A 241 -88.23 28.65 -15.18
CA ASP A 241 -89.65 28.74 -14.85
C ASP A 241 -90.26 27.59 -14.03
N ALA A 242 -91.43 27.94 -13.48
CA ALA A 242 -92.63 27.10 -13.28
C ALA A 242 -92.74 26.31 -11.97
N ASP A 243 -93.64 26.73 -11.06
CA ASP A 243 -95.05 26.30 -11.09
C ASP A 243 -95.87 26.99 -9.96
N VAL A 244 -97.17 27.22 -10.24
CA VAL A 244 -98.29 27.60 -9.32
C VAL A 244 -98.49 29.08 -8.98
#